data_AF-A0A7V5Q0C8-F1
#
_entry.id   AF-A0A7V5Q0C8-F1
#
_cell.length_a   1.000
_cell.length_b   1.000
_cell.length_c   1.000
_cell.angle_alpha   90.00
_cell.angle_beta   90.00
_cell.angle_gamma   90.00
#
_symmetry.space_group_name_H-M   'P 1'
#
loop_
_entity.id
_entity.type
_entity.pdbx_description
1 polymer ?
#
loop_
_entity_poly.entity_id
_entity_poly.type
_entity_poly.pdbx_seq_one_letter_code
_entity_poly.pdbx_strand_id
1 'polypeptide(L)'
;MSITDSQEPALTMPLLDSQEPAFLVGVTGHMDIPEDQQEAVKEHLRTLFRFLRHGASYVVDGQEEGQEEEQEKRQESVKEYLHALFRFLRHGVSYVVKGRPEQQEKEKEQGQPEEQRRSLGDQMLQSLLQGDPCAGRLGEGIASRLKPVYAEFFERWRGLSHREPDSNDPRHMPIIVMSPLAPGADQLVAQVVLEEEFQKLGFHLYCPLPFVLSTYRDSSTFVRSPGGQPDEADRRRQKEFDRIVKAARKAGARFFSVATADDIDVTLDTLRRRHRRDVGDRDKRRRRYQAVGEYIASFSHLMIAIWDHRHDTDNREGTAAIVHARR
;
A
#
# COMPACT_ATOMS: atom_id res chain seq x y z
N MET A 1 -15.04 -10.84 32.73
CA MET A 1 -15.92 -10.22 31.72
C MET A 1 -15.68 -10.91 30.40
N SER A 2 -16.62 -11.76 29.98
CA SER A 2 -16.57 -12.47 28.70
C SER A 2 -17.05 -11.51 27.61
N ILE A 3 -16.15 -11.12 26.71
CA ILE A 3 -16.52 -10.38 25.50
C ILE A 3 -17.02 -11.43 24.51
N THR A 4 -18.33 -11.46 24.31
CA THR A 4 -18.97 -12.35 23.34
C THR A 4 -18.59 -11.93 21.92
N ASP A 5 -17.88 -12.82 21.24
CA ASP A 5 -17.38 -12.76 19.85
C ASP A 5 -18.51 -12.90 18.81
N SER A 6 -19.70 -12.42 19.15
CA SER A 6 -20.94 -12.61 18.41
C SER A 6 -21.38 -11.27 17.85
N GLN A 7 -20.84 -10.88 16.69
CA GLN A 7 -21.50 -10.16 15.59
C GLN A 7 -20.40 -9.79 14.56
N GLU A 8 -19.82 -10.78 13.87
CA GLU A 8 -19.19 -10.50 12.57
C GLU A 8 -20.34 -10.35 11.56
N PRO A 9 -20.55 -9.16 10.97
CA PRO A 9 -21.63 -8.97 10.00
C PRO A 9 -21.43 -9.92 8.81
N ALA A 10 -22.56 -10.37 8.25
CA ALA A 10 -22.62 -11.26 7.10
C ALA A 10 -21.73 -10.77 5.93
N LEU A 11 -21.39 -11.72 5.05
CA LEU A 11 -20.54 -11.64 3.83
C LEU A 11 -20.92 -10.56 2.78
N THR A 12 -21.70 -9.56 3.16
CA THR A 12 -22.08 -8.42 2.32
C THR A 12 -21.03 -7.31 2.41
N MET A 13 -20.68 -6.72 1.26
CA MET A 13 -19.72 -5.61 1.19
C MET A 13 -20.13 -4.48 2.16
N PRO A 14 -19.35 -4.17 3.21
CA PRO A 14 -19.68 -3.12 4.18
C PRO A 14 -19.74 -1.71 3.56
N LEU A 15 -19.21 -1.57 2.34
CA LEU A 15 -19.14 -0.31 1.60
C LEU A 15 -20.51 0.17 1.10
N LEU A 16 -21.52 -0.71 0.99
CA LEU A 16 -22.84 -0.34 0.48
C LEU A 16 -23.81 0.18 1.56
N ASP A 17 -23.51 -0.03 2.84
CA ASP A 17 -24.40 0.38 3.93
C ASP A 17 -24.24 1.86 4.32
N SER A 18 -23.09 2.48 4.03
CA SER A 18 -22.93 3.92 4.19
C SER A 18 -23.50 4.64 2.97
N GLN A 19 -24.61 5.36 3.14
CA GLN A 19 -25.20 6.26 2.15
C GLN A 19 -24.26 7.44 1.75
N GLU A 20 -23.12 7.58 2.43
CA GLU A 20 -22.16 8.66 2.20
C GLU A 20 -21.07 8.24 1.20
N PRO A 21 -20.76 9.08 0.20
CA PRO A 21 -19.65 8.82 -0.71
C PRO A 21 -18.32 8.83 0.05
N ALA A 22 -17.42 7.90 -0.27
CA ALA A 22 -16.09 7.81 0.31
C ALA A 22 -15.01 7.69 -0.77
N PHE A 23 -13.84 8.25 -0.51
CA PHE A 23 -12.66 8.06 -1.35
C PHE A 23 -11.91 6.81 -0.89
N LEU A 24 -11.61 5.91 -1.82
CA LEU A 24 -11.10 4.57 -1.53
C LEU A 24 -9.65 4.45 -1.97
N VAL A 25 -8.75 4.14 -1.03
CA VAL A 25 -7.32 4.00 -1.25
C VAL A 25 -6.91 2.55 -0.97
N GLY A 26 -6.51 1.82 -1.99
CA GLY A 26 -5.98 0.47 -1.86
C GLY A 26 -4.50 0.46 -1.57
N VAL A 27 -4.05 -0.50 -0.77
CA VAL A 27 -2.64 -0.67 -0.40
C VAL A 27 -2.16 -2.03 -0.89
N THR A 28 -0.93 -2.04 -1.39
CA THR A 28 -0.17 -3.25 -1.64
C THR A 28 1.31 -2.95 -1.44
N GLY A 29 2.13 -3.92 -1.05
CA GLY A 29 3.56 -3.66 -1.03
C GLY A 29 4.44 -4.80 -0.56
N HIS A 30 5.72 -4.48 -0.46
CA HIS A 30 6.79 -5.41 -0.10
C HIS A 30 6.61 -5.91 1.33
N MET A 31 6.76 -7.22 1.53
CA MET A 31 6.55 -7.80 2.85
C MET A 31 7.70 -7.56 3.83
N ASP A 32 8.90 -7.34 3.30
CA ASP A 32 10.12 -7.26 4.08
C ASP A 32 10.73 -5.87 3.91
N ILE A 33 10.26 -4.92 4.72
CA ILE A 33 10.83 -3.56 4.79
C ILE A 33 11.83 -3.54 5.95
N PRO A 34 13.12 -3.21 5.69
CA PRO A 34 14.14 -3.10 6.74
C PRO A 34 13.70 -2.17 7.87
N GLU A 35 13.92 -2.57 9.13
CA GLU A 35 13.46 -1.82 10.31
C GLU A 35 13.96 -0.36 10.32
N ASP A 36 15.19 -0.13 9.88
CA ASP A 36 15.82 1.20 9.75
C ASP A 36 15.16 2.08 8.69
N GLN A 37 14.37 1.51 7.77
CA GLN A 37 13.66 2.24 6.73
C GLN A 37 12.18 2.47 7.06
N GLN A 38 11.62 1.75 8.04
CA GLN A 38 10.18 1.79 8.30
C GLN A 38 9.69 3.19 8.67
N GLU A 39 10.44 3.94 9.49
CA GLU A 39 10.02 5.29 9.88
C GLU A 39 10.08 6.27 8.70
N ALA A 40 11.09 6.15 7.83
CA ALA A 40 11.15 6.94 6.61
C ALA A 40 9.95 6.63 5.69
N VAL A 41 9.56 5.37 5.55
CA VAL A 41 8.36 4.98 4.78
C VAL A 41 7.10 5.60 5.39
N LYS A 42 6.95 5.52 6.71
CA LYS A 42 5.82 6.14 7.43
C LYS A 42 5.76 7.64 7.21
N GLU A 43 6.88 8.34 7.24
CA GLU A 43 6.86 9.80 7.03
C GLU A 43 6.39 10.19 5.63
N HIS A 44 6.80 9.44 4.60
CA HIS A 44 6.27 9.63 3.25
C HIS A 44 4.77 9.33 3.19
N LEU A 45 4.28 8.31 3.90
CA LEU A 45 2.86 7.98 3.97
C LEU A 45 2.03 9.06 4.67
N ARG A 46 2.52 9.58 5.81
CA ARG A 46 1.88 10.71 6.51
C ARG A 46 1.73 11.89 5.58
N THR A 47 2.82 12.23 4.93
CA THR A 47 2.94 13.33 4.00
C THR A 47 1.99 13.16 2.80
N LEU A 48 1.92 11.97 2.22
CA LEU A 48 0.94 11.63 1.17
C LEU A 48 -0.51 11.77 1.66
N PHE A 49 -0.84 11.26 2.85
CA PHE A 49 -2.20 11.33 3.38
C PHE A 49 -2.65 12.75 3.69
N ARG A 50 -1.76 13.59 4.22
CA ARG A 50 -2.04 15.02 4.39
C ARG A 50 -2.31 15.69 3.05
N PHE A 51 -1.50 15.39 2.03
CA PHE A 51 -1.75 15.86 0.66
C PHE A 51 -3.10 15.36 0.11
N LEU A 52 -3.46 14.09 0.29
CA LEU A 52 -4.76 13.58 -0.16
C LEU A 52 -5.91 14.35 0.49
N ARG A 53 -5.81 14.63 1.80
CA ARG A 53 -6.85 15.32 2.54
C ARG A 53 -6.92 16.80 2.17
N HIS A 54 -5.80 17.50 2.19
CA HIS A 54 -5.77 18.97 2.16
C HIS A 54 -5.38 19.54 0.80
N GLY A 55 -4.95 18.71 -0.14
CA GLY A 55 -4.53 19.17 -1.46
C GLY A 55 -3.14 19.80 -1.47
N ALA A 56 -2.82 20.46 -2.58
CA ALA A 56 -1.56 21.19 -2.74
C ALA A 56 -1.40 22.34 -1.70
N SER A 57 -2.50 22.88 -1.16
CA SER A 57 -2.48 23.92 -0.12
C SER A 57 -1.90 23.44 1.20
N TYR A 58 -1.87 22.13 1.47
CA TYR A 58 -1.22 21.59 2.67
C TYR A 58 0.24 22.00 2.80
N VAL A 59 0.94 22.10 1.67
CA VAL A 59 2.37 22.43 1.64
C VAL A 59 2.62 23.88 2.07
N VAL A 60 1.57 24.71 2.18
CA VAL A 60 1.67 26.16 2.38
C VAL A 60 1.47 26.60 3.84
N ASP A 61 0.83 25.81 4.71
CA ASP A 61 0.39 26.28 6.05
C ASP A 61 1.41 26.04 7.20
N GLY A 62 2.63 25.59 6.89
CA GLY A 62 3.68 25.40 7.89
C GLY A 62 4.50 26.67 8.17
N GLN A 63 3.97 27.59 8.99
CA GLN A 63 4.61 28.73 9.67
C GLN A 63 4.39 30.17 9.14
N GLU A 64 4.51 31.07 10.13
CA GLU A 64 4.05 32.44 10.40
C GLU A 64 4.15 33.50 9.30
N GLU A 65 3.26 34.49 9.40
CA GLU A 65 3.17 35.67 8.55
C GLU A 65 4.47 36.49 8.59
N GLY A 66 5.24 36.46 7.51
CA GLY A 66 6.16 37.55 7.17
C GLY A 66 7.46 37.12 6.52
N GLN A 67 7.43 36.79 5.21
CA GLN A 67 8.53 36.98 4.25
C GLN A 67 8.14 36.51 2.84
N GLU A 68 8.02 37.44 1.88
CA GLU A 68 7.79 37.14 0.45
C GLU A 68 8.94 36.31 -0.18
N GLU A 69 10.17 36.46 0.32
CA GLU A 69 11.35 35.70 -0.14
C GLU A 69 11.29 34.22 0.26
N GLU A 70 10.52 33.90 1.31
CA GLU A 70 10.27 32.54 1.77
C GLU A 70 9.16 31.86 0.94
N GLN A 71 8.29 32.67 0.31
CA GLN A 71 7.22 32.22 -0.57
C GLN A 71 7.76 31.65 -1.90
N GLU A 72 8.83 32.24 -2.46
CA GLU A 72 9.46 31.76 -3.69
C GLU A 72 10.25 30.45 -3.44
N LYS A 73 11.00 30.37 -2.33
CA LYS A 73 11.63 29.12 -1.86
C LYS A 73 10.60 28.04 -1.54
N ARG A 74 9.43 28.41 -1.03
CA ARG A 74 8.29 27.50 -0.82
C ARG A 74 7.70 27.00 -2.13
N GLN A 75 7.48 27.85 -3.13
CA GLN A 75 7.01 27.40 -4.44
C GLN A 75 8.00 26.45 -5.10
N GLU A 76 9.30 26.68 -4.90
CA GLU A 76 10.35 25.78 -5.35
C GLU A 76 10.34 24.45 -4.57
N SER A 77 10.12 24.48 -3.25
CA SER A 77 9.95 23.28 -2.43
C SER A 77 8.68 22.50 -2.74
N VAL A 78 7.56 23.18 -3.02
CA VAL A 78 6.30 22.57 -3.52
C VAL A 78 6.54 21.95 -4.89
N LYS A 79 7.28 22.60 -5.78
CA LYS A 79 7.67 22.03 -7.08
C LYS A 79 8.58 20.83 -6.92
N GLU A 80 9.57 20.88 -6.03
CA GLU A 80 10.43 19.73 -5.70
C GLU A 80 9.64 18.59 -5.06
N TYR A 81 8.67 18.93 -4.21
CA TYR A 81 7.78 18.01 -3.51
C TYR A 81 6.76 17.37 -4.46
N LEU A 82 6.15 18.14 -5.34
CA LEU A 82 5.31 17.64 -6.44
C LEU A 82 6.19 16.86 -7.41
N HIS A 83 7.42 17.27 -7.70
CA HIS A 83 8.36 16.45 -8.46
C HIS A 83 8.73 15.15 -7.74
N ALA A 84 8.86 15.16 -6.41
CA ALA A 84 9.13 14.00 -5.59
C ALA A 84 7.90 13.09 -5.54
N LEU A 85 6.70 13.65 -5.41
CA LEU A 85 5.41 12.98 -5.50
C LEU A 85 5.15 12.44 -6.91
N PHE A 86 5.56 13.16 -7.96
CA PHE A 86 5.50 12.70 -9.35
C PHE A 86 6.54 11.65 -9.64
N ARG A 87 7.74 11.74 -9.07
CA ARG A 87 8.71 10.63 -9.09
C ARG A 87 8.15 9.43 -8.32
N PHE A 88 7.52 9.65 -7.17
CA PHE A 88 6.88 8.65 -6.32
C PHE A 88 5.68 7.98 -7.02
N LEU A 89 4.88 8.73 -7.78
CA LEU A 89 3.74 8.20 -8.55
C LEU A 89 4.18 7.58 -9.89
N ARG A 90 5.24 8.11 -10.51
CA ARG A 90 5.82 7.59 -11.76
C ARG A 90 6.68 6.35 -11.56
N HIS A 91 7.32 6.22 -10.40
CA HIS A 91 8.25 5.14 -10.09
C HIS A 91 7.78 4.24 -8.95
N GLY A 92 6.65 4.51 -8.29
CA GLY A 92 6.37 3.90 -6.99
C GLY A 92 7.36 4.41 -5.94
N VAL A 93 7.20 3.98 -4.70
CA VAL A 93 8.19 4.22 -3.63
C VAL A 93 9.48 3.48 -3.95
N SER A 94 10.31 3.97 -4.88
CA SER A 94 11.56 3.32 -5.27
C SER A 94 12.64 3.58 -4.22
N TYR A 95 12.76 2.72 -3.22
CA TYR A 95 13.99 2.68 -2.42
C TYR A 95 15.07 1.91 -3.18
N VAL A 96 16.16 2.58 -3.53
CA VAL A 96 17.42 1.86 -3.82
C VAL A 96 17.96 1.39 -2.48
N VAL A 97 17.58 0.17 -2.08
CA VAL A 97 18.18 -0.51 -0.94
C VAL A 97 19.69 -0.56 -1.20
N LYS A 98 20.52 0.19 -0.47
CA LYS A 98 21.97 -0.08 -0.52
C LYS A 98 22.15 -1.50 0.01
N GLY A 99 22.56 -2.43 -0.87
CA GLY A 99 22.72 -3.84 -0.50
C GLY A 99 23.66 -3.98 0.70
N ARG A 100 23.39 -4.94 1.58
CA ARG A 100 24.29 -5.24 2.71
C ARG A 100 25.69 -5.57 2.13
N PRO A 101 26.77 -4.99 2.67
CA PRO A 101 28.13 -5.25 2.18
C PRO A 101 28.49 -6.75 2.20
N GLU A 102 27.93 -7.51 3.14
CA GLU A 102 28.17 -8.96 3.31
C GLU A 102 27.62 -9.83 2.17
N GLN A 103 26.63 -9.36 1.40
CA GLN A 103 26.13 -10.07 0.20
C GLN A 103 26.96 -9.74 -1.04
N GLN A 104 27.53 -8.54 -1.13
CA GLN A 104 28.39 -8.13 -2.23
C GLN A 104 29.73 -8.88 -2.23
N GLU A 105 30.22 -9.31 -1.07
CA GLU A 105 31.45 -10.11 -0.96
C GLU A 105 31.23 -11.57 -1.41
N LYS A 106 30.09 -12.19 -1.04
CA LYS A 106 29.75 -13.54 -1.50
C LYS A 106 29.47 -13.64 -3.00
N GLU A 107 28.94 -12.58 -3.61
CA GLU A 107 28.65 -12.53 -5.05
C GLU A 107 29.87 -12.17 -5.93
N LYS A 108 30.92 -11.60 -5.32
CA LYS A 108 32.24 -11.39 -5.95
C LYS A 108 33.06 -12.68 -6.04
N GLU A 109 32.89 -13.61 -5.10
CA GLU A 109 33.62 -14.90 -5.10
C GLU A 109 33.14 -15.88 -6.20
N GLN A 110 31.95 -15.68 -6.80
CA GLN A 110 31.40 -16.59 -7.81
C GLN A 110 31.71 -16.24 -9.27
N GLY A 111 32.63 -15.31 -9.55
CA GLY A 111 33.37 -15.25 -10.83
C GLY A 111 32.56 -15.15 -12.13
N GLN A 112 31.39 -14.52 -12.15
CA GLN A 112 30.67 -14.24 -13.40
C GLN A 112 31.00 -12.84 -13.94
N PRO A 113 31.32 -12.69 -15.24
CA PRO A 113 31.66 -11.39 -15.84
C PRO A 113 30.48 -10.42 -15.81
N GLU A 114 30.77 -9.17 -15.41
CA GLU A 114 29.82 -8.09 -15.14
C GLU A 114 28.88 -7.74 -16.32
N GLU A 115 29.31 -8.03 -17.55
CA GLU A 115 28.57 -7.72 -18.78
C GLU A 115 27.40 -8.67 -19.07
N GLN A 116 27.41 -9.90 -18.52
CA GLN A 116 26.30 -10.86 -18.69
C GLN A 116 25.23 -10.76 -17.59
N ARG A 117 25.43 -9.88 -16.59
CA ARG A 117 24.56 -9.77 -15.40
C ARG A 117 23.40 -8.77 -15.54
N ARG A 118 23.30 -8.02 -16.64
CA ARG A 118 22.27 -6.99 -16.79
C ARG A 118 20.99 -7.59 -17.33
N SER A 119 19.92 -7.54 -16.55
CA SER A 119 18.57 -7.88 -17.02
C SER A 119 18.19 -6.99 -18.20
N LEU A 120 17.24 -7.41 -19.05
CA LEU A 120 16.70 -6.57 -20.12
C LEU A 120 16.21 -5.21 -19.58
N GLY A 121 15.74 -5.17 -18.33
CA GLY A 121 15.37 -3.98 -17.59
C GLY A 121 16.56 -3.08 -17.23
N ASP A 122 17.68 -3.64 -16.78
CA ASP A 122 18.92 -2.89 -16.49
C ASP A 122 19.58 -2.36 -17.76
N GLN A 123 19.54 -3.14 -18.84
CA GLN A 123 20.01 -2.70 -20.16
C GLN A 123 19.13 -1.57 -20.71
N MET A 124 17.79 -1.66 -20.56
CA MET A 124 16.87 -0.57 -20.90
C MET A 124 17.10 0.68 -20.05
N LEU A 125 17.30 0.53 -18.74
CA LEU A 125 17.53 1.65 -17.82
C LEU A 125 18.86 2.35 -18.15
N GLN A 126 19.88 1.58 -18.50
CA GLN A 126 21.19 2.11 -18.86
C GLN A 126 21.20 2.74 -20.26
N SER A 127 20.50 2.18 -21.24
CA SER A 127 20.25 2.81 -22.56
C SER A 127 19.44 4.10 -22.43
N LEU A 128 18.46 4.16 -21.50
CA LEU A 128 17.69 5.38 -21.19
C LEU A 128 18.56 6.46 -20.53
N LEU A 129 19.50 6.08 -19.66
CA LEU A 129 20.46 6.99 -19.02
C LEU A 129 21.58 7.43 -19.98
N GLN A 130 21.89 6.63 -21.00
CA GLN A 130 22.92 6.92 -22.02
C GLN A 130 22.36 7.61 -23.28
N GLY A 131 21.05 7.90 -23.32
CA GLY A 131 20.43 8.64 -24.42
C GLY A 131 20.29 7.86 -25.72
N ASP A 132 20.10 6.54 -25.64
CA ASP A 132 19.97 5.67 -26.81
C ASP A 132 18.56 5.79 -27.45
N PRO A 133 18.42 6.35 -28.68
CA PRO A 133 17.14 6.74 -29.28
C PRO A 133 16.26 5.56 -29.78
N CYS A 134 16.71 4.31 -29.61
CA CYS A 134 15.99 3.13 -30.08
C CYS A 134 15.14 2.42 -29.01
N ALA A 135 15.41 2.60 -27.72
CA ALA A 135 14.70 1.90 -26.63
C ALA A 135 13.41 2.61 -26.13
N GLY A 136 13.18 3.88 -26.50
CA GLY A 136 12.12 4.73 -25.91
C GLY A 136 10.76 4.77 -26.61
N ARG A 137 10.61 4.26 -27.84
CA ARG A 137 9.52 4.71 -28.73
C ARG A 137 8.08 4.26 -28.40
N LEU A 138 7.87 3.21 -27.60
CA LEU A 138 6.51 2.76 -27.23
C LEU A 138 6.04 3.26 -25.85
N GLY A 139 6.96 3.51 -24.92
CA GLY A 139 6.63 3.98 -23.56
C GLY A 139 6.70 5.50 -23.38
N GLU A 140 7.60 6.19 -24.10
CA GLU A 140 7.77 7.63 -23.95
C GLU A 140 6.57 8.43 -24.49
N GLY A 141 5.87 7.93 -25.51
CA GLY A 141 4.71 8.61 -26.09
C GLY A 141 3.53 8.71 -25.12
N ILE A 142 3.25 7.67 -24.34
CA ILE A 142 2.16 7.67 -23.36
C ILE A 142 2.59 8.40 -22.09
N ALA A 143 3.79 8.14 -21.58
CA ALA A 143 4.29 8.80 -20.37
C ALA A 143 4.48 10.32 -20.56
N SER A 144 4.94 10.78 -21.72
CA SER A 144 5.06 12.21 -22.03
C SER A 144 3.70 12.91 -22.18
N ARG A 145 2.66 12.20 -22.61
CA ARG A 145 1.29 12.72 -22.74
C ARG A 145 0.49 12.68 -21.43
N LEU A 146 0.75 11.69 -20.57
CA LEU A 146 0.12 11.59 -19.25
C LEU A 146 0.75 12.55 -18.23
N LYS A 147 2.03 12.90 -18.36
CA LYS A 147 2.74 13.82 -17.47
C LYS A 147 2.01 15.16 -17.28
N PRO A 148 1.62 15.91 -18.33
CA PRO A 148 0.91 17.17 -18.17
C PRO A 148 -0.47 16.98 -17.52
N VAL A 149 -1.18 15.91 -17.88
CA VAL A 149 -2.56 15.66 -17.39
C VAL A 149 -2.56 15.35 -15.89
N TYR A 150 -1.64 14.51 -15.42
CA TYR A 150 -1.54 14.24 -13.98
C TYR A 150 -0.89 15.41 -13.24
N ALA A 151 0.12 16.08 -13.81
CA ALA A 151 0.71 17.32 -13.28
C ALA A 151 -0.38 18.35 -12.97
N GLU A 152 -1.19 18.67 -13.97
CA GLU A 152 -2.30 19.59 -13.82
C GLU A 152 -3.32 19.10 -12.79
N PHE A 153 -3.67 17.81 -12.80
CA PHE A 153 -4.59 17.24 -11.80
C PHE A 153 -4.10 17.44 -10.36
N PHE A 154 -2.83 17.12 -10.08
CA PHE A 154 -2.28 17.19 -8.71
C PHE A 154 -1.94 18.62 -8.29
N GLU A 155 -1.50 19.48 -9.21
CA GLU A 155 -1.35 20.92 -8.95
C GLU A 155 -2.70 21.58 -8.62
N ARG A 156 -3.77 21.12 -9.28
CA ARG A 156 -5.13 21.62 -9.06
C ARG A 156 -5.91 20.82 -8.02
N TRP A 157 -5.31 19.78 -7.42
CA TRP A 157 -5.95 18.95 -6.41
C TRP A 157 -6.13 19.78 -5.14
N ARG A 158 -7.38 20.18 -4.89
CA ARG A 158 -7.78 20.98 -3.71
C ARG A 158 -7.93 20.14 -2.44
N GLY A 159 -7.56 18.87 -2.49
CA GLY A 159 -7.80 17.94 -1.40
C GLY A 159 -9.24 17.42 -1.39
N LEU A 160 -9.47 16.46 -0.50
CA LEU A 160 -10.80 15.92 -0.19
C LEU A 160 -11.50 16.67 0.94
N SER A 161 -10.82 17.65 1.53
CA SER A 161 -11.39 18.69 2.35
C SER A 161 -12.06 19.72 1.43
N HIS A 162 -13.19 19.38 0.83
CA HIS A 162 -13.97 20.42 0.16
C HIS A 162 -14.66 21.29 1.20
N ARG A 163 -14.00 22.39 1.60
CA ARG A 163 -14.67 23.52 2.25
C ARG A 163 -13.97 24.85 2.06
N GLU A 164 -14.76 25.82 1.58
CA GLU A 164 -14.56 27.23 1.89
C GLU A 164 -14.85 27.49 3.38
N PRO A 165 -14.09 28.39 4.03
CA PRO A 165 -14.05 28.57 5.47
C PRO A 165 -15.39 28.92 6.17
N ASP A 166 -16.42 29.36 5.44
CA ASP A 166 -17.66 29.91 6.03
C ASP A 166 -18.89 28.98 6.03
N SER A 167 -18.82 27.78 5.47
CA SER A 167 -20.02 26.92 5.43
C SER A 167 -20.13 26.06 6.69
N ASN A 168 -21.34 25.75 7.16
CA ASN A 168 -21.64 24.95 8.37
C ASN A 168 -22.03 23.46 8.07
N ASP A 169 -21.69 22.96 6.88
CA ASP A 169 -21.94 21.60 6.34
C ASP A 169 -21.06 20.50 6.99
N PRO A 170 -21.62 19.54 7.71
CA PRO A 170 -20.86 18.54 8.47
C PRO A 170 -20.12 17.47 7.62
N ARG A 171 -20.11 17.53 6.28
CA ARG A 171 -19.68 16.42 5.43
C ARG A 171 -18.20 16.48 5.02
N HIS A 172 -17.32 16.00 5.89
CA HIS A 172 -15.98 15.56 5.48
C HIS A 172 -16.11 14.27 4.68
N MET A 173 -15.68 14.24 3.41
CA MET A 173 -15.67 12.98 2.66
C MET A 173 -14.71 11.99 3.32
N PRO A 174 -15.16 10.83 3.79
CA PRO A 174 -14.29 9.84 4.42
C PRO A 174 -13.24 9.32 3.43
N ILE A 175 -12.03 9.06 3.91
CA ILE A 175 -11.00 8.35 3.15
C ILE A 175 -10.87 6.95 3.74
N ILE A 176 -11.28 5.93 2.99
CA ILE A 176 -11.18 4.54 3.40
C ILE A 176 -9.91 3.94 2.81
N VAL A 177 -9.00 3.53 3.67
CA VAL A 177 -7.77 2.84 3.29
C VAL A 177 -8.00 1.33 3.42
N MET A 178 -7.89 0.62 2.31
CA MET A 178 -8.03 -0.84 2.23
C MET A 178 -6.66 -1.50 2.30
N SER A 179 -6.39 -2.22 3.39
CA SER A 179 -5.14 -2.94 3.61
C SER A 179 -5.40 -4.37 4.08
N PRO A 180 -4.86 -5.41 3.42
CA PRO A 180 -4.98 -6.80 3.86
C PRO A 180 -4.10 -7.13 5.07
N LEU A 181 -3.40 -6.15 5.65
CA LEU A 181 -2.55 -6.29 6.84
C LEU A 181 -1.45 -7.36 6.71
N ALA A 182 -1.00 -7.64 5.49
CA ALA A 182 0.20 -8.45 5.30
C ALA A 182 1.41 -7.81 6.02
N PRO A 183 2.37 -8.59 6.54
CA PRO A 183 3.60 -8.05 7.11
C PRO A 183 4.29 -7.08 6.14
N GLY A 184 4.94 -6.05 6.67
CA GLY A 184 5.65 -5.06 5.86
C GLY A 184 4.78 -3.86 5.50
N ALA A 185 4.74 -3.51 4.22
CA ALA A 185 4.09 -2.31 3.70
C ALA A 185 2.66 -2.09 4.21
N ASP A 186 1.81 -3.12 4.08
CA ASP A 186 0.39 -3.07 4.42
C ASP A 186 0.18 -2.75 5.91
N GLN A 187 1.06 -3.27 6.78
CA GLN A 187 1.07 -2.96 8.21
C GLN A 187 1.58 -1.54 8.52
N LEU A 188 2.61 -1.05 7.82
CA LEU A 188 3.09 0.32 8.01
C LEU A 188 2.02 1.34 7.63
N VAL A 189 1.33 1.13 6.50
CA VAL A 189 0.22 1.98 6.10
C VAL A 189 -0.91 1.94 7.12
N ALA A 190 -1.29 0.74 7.58
CA ALA A 190 -2.30 0.61 8.63
C ALA A 190 -1.90 1.36 9.91
N GLN A 191 -0.64 1.29 10.34
CA GLN A 191 -0.15 2.01 11.51
C GLN A 191 -0.31 3.53 11.36
N VAL A 192 0.06 4.10 10.20
CA VAL A 192 -0.10 5.54 9.93
C VAL A 192 -1.57 5.94 9.94
N VAL A 193 -2.45 5.18 9.28
CA VAL A 193 -3.91 5.46 9.29
C VAL A 193 -4.46 5.51 10.71
N LEU A 194 -3.96 4.67 11.61
CA LEU A 194 -4.42 4.55 12.99
C LEU A 194 -3.87 5.63 13.93
N GLU A 195 -2.94 6.49 13.47
CA GLU A 195 -2.50 7.64 14.26
C GLU A 195 -3.66 8.62 14.46
N GLU A 196 -3.71 9.25 15.64
CA GLU A 196 -4.82 10.12 16.05
C GLU A 196 -5.07 11.28 15.06
N GLU A 197 -3.98 11.80 14.48
CA GLU A 197 -4.04 12.82 13.43
C GLU A 197 -4.93 12.37 12.26
N PHE A 198 -4.64 11.21 11.66
CA PHE A 198 -5.35 10.74 10.47
C PHE A 198 -6.78 10.30 10.79
N GLN A 199 -7.02 9.77 12.00
CA GLN A 199 -8.38 9.50 12.47
C GLN A 199 -9.21 10.80 12.54
N LYS A 200 -8.65 11.90 13.07
CA LYS A 200 -9.32 13.22 13.08
C LYS A 200 -9.50 13.80 11.68
N LEU A 201 -8.57 13.51 10.77
CA LEU A 201 -8.70 13.84 9.35
C LEU A 201 -9.65 12.89 8.59
N GLY A 202 -10.45 12.06 9.27
CA GLY A 202 -11.46 11.22 8.63
C GLY A 202 -10.91 10.08 7.77
N PHE A 203 -9.73 9.55 8.13
CA PHE A 203 -9.23 8.31 7.56
C PHE A 203 -9.76 7.10 8.34
N HIS A 204 -10.22 6.09 7.61
CA HIS A 204 -10.72 4.84 8.18
C HIS A 204 -10.00 3.65 7.57
N LEU A 205 -9.74 2.63 8.38
CA LEU A 205 -9.06 1.41 7.95
C LEU A 205 -10.08 0.29 7.69
N TYR A 206 -10.05 -0.27 6.48
CA TYR A 206 -10.80 -1.45 6.10
C TYR A 206 -9.82 -2.57 5.73
N CYS A 207 -10.07 -3.76 6.26
CA CYS A 207 -9.16 -4.89 6.16
C CYS A 207 -9.82 -6.03 5.38
N PRO A 208 -9.78 -6.00 4.03
CA PRO A 208 -10.14 -7.15 3.21
C PRO A 208 -9.06 -8.23 3.38
N LEU A 209 -9.43 -9.37 3.96
CA LEU A 209 -8.51 -10.45 4.30
C LEU A 209 -8.71 -11.66 3.38
N PRO A 210 -7.66 -12.44 3.11
CA PRO A 210 -7.78 -13.67 2.30
C PRO A 210 -8.46 -14.80 3.07
N PHE A 211 -8.43 -14.72 4.40
CA PHE A 211 -9.07 -15.64 5.31
C PHE A 211 -9.77 -14.85 6.40
N VAL A 212 -10.65 -15.54 7.13
CA VAL A 212 -11.17 -15.01 8.40
C VAL A 212 -10.02 -14.69 9.34
N LEU A 213 -10.17 -13.62 10.12
CA LEU A 213 -9.08 -13.01 10.89
C LEU A 213 -8.31 -14.01 11.77
N SER A 214 -9.03 -14.92 12.45
CA SER A 214 -8.43 -15.97 13.29
C SER A 214 -7.56 -16.95 12.52
N THR A 215 -7.90 -17.24 11.25
CA THR A 215 -7.14 -18.15 10.39
C THR A 215 -5.99 -17.42 9.69
N TYR A 216 -6.16 -16.14 9.39
CA TYR A 216 -5.15 -15.36 8.67
C TYR A 216 -3.86 -15.20 9.46
N ARG A 217 -3.97 -14.93 10.77
CA ARG A 217 -2.85 -14.82 11.72
C ARG A 217 -1.90 -16.02 11.71
N ASP A 218 -2.45 -17.22 11.48
CA ASP A 218 -1.69 -18.48 11.52
C ASP A 218 -1.34 -18.99 10.11
N SER A 219 -1.58 -18.17 9.07
CA SER A 219 -1.26 -18.53 7.69
C SER A 219 0.25 -18.40 7.40
N SER A 220 0.67 -18.96 6.26
CA SER A 220 2.07 -18.93 5.80
C SER A 220 2.66 -17.53 5.60
N THR A 221 1.81 -16.50 5.58
CA THR A 221 2.25 -15.10 5.50
C THR A 221 2.94 -14.67 6.81
N PHE A 222 2.47 -15.18 7.94
CA PHE A 222 3.02 -14.89 9.27
C PHE A 222 3.89 -16.02 9.81
N VAL A 223 3.62 -17.27 9.42
CA VAL A 223 4.36 -18.47 9.80
C VAL A 223 5.16 -18.99 8.61
N ARG A 224 6.40 -18.51 8.46
CA ARG A 224 7.31 -18.84 7.36
C ARG A 224 8.28 -19.98 7.71
N SER A 225 8.34 -20.37 8.97
CA SER A 225 9.20 -21.46 9.45
C SER A 225 8.94 -22.78 8.73
N PRO A 226 10.01 -23.53 8.35
CA PRO A 226 9.86 -24.89 7.84
C PRO A 226 9.11 -25.78 8.85
N GLY A 227 8.10 -26.52 8.39
CA GLY A 227 7.31 -27.41 9.24
C GLY A 227 6.11 -26.78 9.94
N GLY A 228 5.84 -25.48 9.72
CA GLY A 228 4.59 -24.83 10.15
C GLY A 228 4.51 -24.51 11.65
N GLN A 229 5.60 -24.71 12.40
CA GLN A 229 5.70 -24.28 13.80
C GLN A 229 6.39 -22.91 13.87
N PRO A 230 5.77 -21.88 14.47
CA PRO A 230 6.34 -20.53 14.52
C PRO A 230 7.67 -20.46 15.28
N ASP A 231 8.72 -20.04 14.57
CA ASP A 231 9.98 -19.59 15.15
C ASP A 231 9.85 -18.20 15.82
N GLU A 232 10.96 -17.66 16.32
CA GLU A 232 10.96 -16.37 16.99
C GLU A 232 10.59 -15.21 16.05
N ALA A 233 10.98 -15.26 14.78
CA ALA A 233 10.65 -14.23 13.80
C ALA A 233 9.15 -14.26 13.42
N ASP A 234 8.58 -15.44 13.27
CA ASP A 234 7.14 -15.65 13.06
C ASP A 234 6.34 -15.12 14.25
N ARG A 235 6.77 -15.43 15.49
CA ARG A 235 6.12 -14.92 16.69
C ARG A 235 6.16 -13.39 16.79
N ARG A 236 7.25 -12.75 16.36
CA ARG A 236 7.33 -11.28 16.27
C ARG A 236 6.31 -10.74 15.27
N ARG A 237 6.24 -11.31 14.06
CA ARG A 237 5.23 -10.92 13.05
C ARG A 237 3.80 -11.09 13.57
N GLN A 238 3.51 -12.19 14.24
CA GLN A 238 2.19 -12.45 14.83
C GLN A 238 1.86 -11.48 15.97
N LYS A 239 2.81 -11.19 16.86
CA LYS A 239 2.61 -10.20 17.93
C LYS A 239 2.33 -8.80 17.37
N GLU A 240 3.06 -8.40 16.33
CA GLU A 240 2.84 -7.11 15.68
C GLU A 240 1.47 -7.05 14.99
N PHE A 241 1.09 -8.13 14.29
CA PHE A 241 -0.25 -8.26 13.74
C PHE A 241 -1.34 -8.12 14.81
N ASP A 242 -1.20 -8.82 15.95
CA ASP A 242 -2.15 -8.75 17.07
C ASP A 242 -2.25 -7.32 17.64
N ARG A 243 -1.11 -6.62 17.74
CA ARG A 243 -1.05 -5.23 18.19
C ARG A 243 -1.81 -4.30 17.24
N ILE A 244 -1.58 -4.43 15.93
CA ILE A 244 -2.26 -3.62 14.91
C ILE A 244 -3.76 -3.92 14.90
N VAL A 245 -4.16 -5.19 14.92
CA VAL A 245 -5.57 -5.61 14.97
C VAL A 245 -6.27 -5.01 16.20
N LYS A 246 -5.61 -5.03 17.36
CA LYS A 246 -6.16 -4.42 18.58
C LYS A 246 -6.35 -2.91 18.45
N ALA A 247 -5.34 -2.20 17.93
CA ALA A 247 -5.42 -0.76 17.70
C ALA A 247 -6.52 -0.42 16.66
N ALA A 248 -6.57 -1.16 15.56
CA ALA A 248 -7.55 -1.04 14.50
C ALA A 248 -8.98 -1.26 15.00
N ARG A 249 -9.24 -2.30 15.79
CA ARG A 249 -10.55 -2.51 16.43
C ARG A 249 -10.93 -1.35 17.35
N LYS A 250 -9.98 -0.83 18.14
CA LYS A 250 -10.22 0.35 19.00
C LYS A 250 -10.59 1.59 18.17
N ALA A 251 -10.01 1.74 16.98
CA ALA A 251 -10.30 2.82 16.04
C ALA A 251 -11.55 2.56 15.16
N GLY A 252 -12.29 1.47 15.39
CA GLY A 252 -13.49 1.15 14.61
C GLY A 252 -13.21 0.60 13.20
N ALA A 253 -12.00 0.08 12.95
CA ALA A 253 -11.67 -0.55 11.68
C ALA A 253 -12.55 -1.78 11.41
N ARG A 254 -12.85 -2.02 10.12
CA ARG A 254 -13.67 -3.14 9.67
C ARG A 254 -12.79 -4.26 9.13
N PHE A 255 -13.09 -5.51 9.49
CA PHE A 255 -12.38 -6.70 9.01
C PHE A 255 -13.37 -7.61 8.33
N PHE A 256 -13.04 -8.13 7.15
CA PHE A 256 -13.88 -9.08 6.45
C PHE A 256 -13.02 -9.96 5.55
N SER A 257 -13.42 -11.22 5.37
CA SER A 257 -12.79 -12.08 4.38
C SER A 257 -13.39 -11.83 3.00
N VAL A 258 -12.55 -11.68 1.99
CA VAL A 258 -13.00 -11.61 0.60
C VAL A 258 -13.46 -13.01 0.16
N ALA A 259 -14.74 -13.12 -0.17
CA ALA A 259 -15.35 -14.36 -0.64
C ALA A 259 -14.85 -14.71 -2.04
N THR A 260 -14.59 -15.99 -2.27
CA THR A 260 -14.39 -16.55 -3.61
C THR A 260 -15.71 -17.13 -4.15
N ALA A 261 -15.77 -17.48 -5.43
CA ALA A 261 -16.95 -18.14 -6.01
C ALA A 261 -17.34 -19.42 -5.25
N ASP A 262 -16.35 -20.14 -4.71
CA ASP A 262 -16.58 -21.34 -3.92
C ASP A 262 -17.28 -21.03 -2.59
N ASP A 263 -17.17 -19.81 -2.07
CA ASP A 263 -17.69 -19.39 -0.76
C ASP A 263 -19.13 -18.85 -0.80
N ILE A 264 -19.79 -18.84 -1.96
CA ILE A 264 -21.17 -18.40 -2.10
C ILE A 264 -22.11 -19.41 -1.39
N ASP A 265 -23.15 -18.89 -0.73
CA ASP A 265 -24.20 -19.66 -0.03
C ASP A 265 -23.73 -20.60 1.09
N VAL A 266 -22.53 -20.38 1.64
CA VAL A 266 -22.06 -21.14 2.80
C VAL A 266 -22.24 -20.39 4.11
N THR A 267 -22.51 -21.14 5.17
CA THR A 267 -22.54 -20.58 6.53
C THR A 267 -21.15 -20.15 6.98
N LEU A 268 -21.08 -19.17 7.91
CA LEU A 268 -19.81 -18.68 8.44
C LEU A 268 -18.94 -19.78 9.06
N ASP A 269 -19.55 -20.76 9.73
CA ASP A 269 -18.82 -21.91 10.29
C ASP A 269 -18.24 -22.82 9.19
N THR A 270 -18.96 -22.98 8.08
CA THR A 270 -18.47 -23.72 6.92
C THR A 270 -17.33 -22.97 6.25
N LEU A 271 -17.44 -21.65 6.12
CA LEU A 271 -16.38 -20.79 5.62
C LEU A 271 -15.12 -20.89 6.49
N ARG A 272 -15.25 -20.80 7.82
CA ARG A 272 -14.14 -20.95 8.78
C ARG A 272 -13.44 -22.31 8.62
N ARG A 273 -14.19 -23.40 8.51
CA ARG A 273 -13.62 -24.74 8.25
C ARG A 273 -12.89 -24.83 6.91
N ARG A 274 -13.46 -24.23 5.87
CA ARG A 274 -12.83 -24.17 4.54
C ARG A 274 -11.53 -23.38 4.57
N HIS A 275 -11.55 -22.17 5.15
CA HIS A 275 -10.36 -21.33 5.30
C HIS A 275 -9.22 -22.08 6.00
N ARG A 276 -9.48 -22.76 7.12
CA ARG A 276 -8.45 -23.55 7.83
C ARG A 276 -7.82 -24.63 6.95
N ARG A 277 -8.63 -25.32 6.14
CA ARG A 277 -8.14 -26.33 5.19
C ARG A 277 -7.35 -25.70 4.06
N ASP A 278 -7.83 -24.57 3.53
CA ASP A 278 -7.23 -23.89 2.39
C ASP A 278 -5.88 -23.27 2.72
N VAL A 279 -5.61 -22.92 4.00
CA VAL A 279 -4.27 -22.47 4.44
C VAL A 279 -3.19 -23.50 4.13
N GLY A 280 -3.49 -24.80 4.27
CA GLY A 280 -2.57 -25.90 3.99
C GLY A 280 -2.43 -26.26 2.50
N ASP A 281 -3.31 -25.75 1.64
CA ASP A 281 -3.35 -26.03 0.21
C ASP A 281 -2.79 -24.82 -0.56
N ARG A 282 -1.63 -24.98 -1.20
CA ARG A 282 -0.91 -23.87 -1.86
C ARG A 282 -1.77 -23.16 -2.92
N ASP A 283 -2.53 -23.91 -3.72
CA ASP A 283 -3.27 -23.35 -4.84
C ASP A 283 -4.55 -22.64 -4.38
N LYS A 284 -5.24 -23.21 -3.39
CA LYS A 284 -6.40 -22.54 -2.77
C LYS A 284 -5.98 -21.29 -2.02
N ARG A 285 -4.88 -21.36 -1.28
CA ARG A 285 -4.29 -20.21 -0.60
C ARG A 285 -3.97 -19.10 -1.60
N ARG A 286 -3.29 -19.42 -2.71
CA ARG A 286 -2.96 -18.46 -3.77
C ARG A 286 -4.21 -17.79 -4.32
N ARG A 287 -5.26 -18.56 -4.62
CA ARG A 287 -6.54 -18.02 -5.12
C ARG A 287 -7.17 -17.03 -4.15
N ARG A 288 -7.10 -17.28 -2.84
CA ARG A 288 -7.63 -16.36 -1.82
C ARG A 288 -6.83 -15.06 -1.71
N TYR A 289 -5.50 -15.13 -1.76
CA TYR A 289 -4.66 -13.92 -1.84
C TYR A 289 -4.92 -13.12 -3.11
N GLN A 290 -5.05 -13.81 -4.25
CA GLN A 290 -5.38 -13.19 -5.53
C GLN A 290 -6.73 -12.47 -5.46
N ALA A 291 -7.77 -13.12 -4.93
CA ALA A 291 -9.10 -12.52 -4.78
C ALA A 291 -9.07 -11.22 -3.96
N VAL A 292 -8.25 -11.16 -2.90
CA VAL A 292 -8.06 -9.93 -2.11
C VAL A 292 -7.38 -8.84 -2.93
N GLY A 293 -6.31 -9.18 -3.66
CA GLY A 293 -5.62 -8.23 -4.53
C GLY A 293 -6.54 -7.66 -5.60
N GLU A 294 -7.33 -8.52 -6.26
CA GLU A 294 -8.33 -8.14 -7.26
C GLU A 294 -9.43 -7.27 -6.66
N TYR A 295 -9.94 -7.62 -5.48
CA TYR A 295 -10.93 -6.83 -4.76
C TYR A 295 -10.40 -5.42 -4.48
N ILE A 296 -9.23 -5.31 -3.85
CA ILE A 296 -8.63 -4.00 -3.54
C ILE A 296 -8.43 -3.20 -4.82
N ALA A 297 -7.86 -3.78 -5.87
CA ALA A 297 -7.61 -3.09 -7.13
C ALA A 297 -8.92 -2.60 -7.80
N SER A 298 -9.96 -3.42 -7.78
CA SER A 298 -11.24 -3.13 -8.44
C SER A 298 -12.05 -2.05 -7.73
N PHE A 299 -11.95 -1.98 -6.40
CA PHE A 299 -12.73 -1.02 -5.58
C PHE A 299 -11.94 0.22 -5.17
N SER A 300 -10.66 0.34 -5.54
CA SER A 300 -9.86 1.51 -5.17
C SER A 300 -9.92 2.62 -6.22
N HIS A 301 -10.14 3.85 -5.75
CA HIS A 301 -9.93 5.05 -6.56
C HIS A 301 -8.43 5.30 -6.76
N LEU A 302 -7.63 5.11 -5.70
CA LEU A 302 -6.17 5.25 -5.70
C LEU A 302 -5.50 3.99 -5.18
N MET A 303 -4.37 3.58 -5.77
CA MET A 303 -3.55 2.47 -5.27
C MET A 303 -2.20 3.01 -4.80
N ILE A 304 -1.80 2.63 -3.59
CA ILE A 304 -0.46 2.86 -3.06
C ILE A 304 0.31 1.54 -3.12
N ALA A 305 1.40 1.54 -3.89
CA ALA A 305 2.33 0.42 -3.99
C ALA A 305 3.67 0.79 -3.35
N ILE A 306 4.07 0.08 -2.30
CA ILE A 306 5.40 0.23 -1.67
C ILE A 306 6.26 -0.94 -2.11
N TRP A 307 7.35 -0.71 -2.83
CA TRP A 307 8.10 -1.80 -3.48
C TRP A 307 9.57 -1.40 -3.68
N ASP A 308 10.49 -2.31 -3.97
CA ASP A 308 11.93 -2.02 -4.08
C ASP A 308 12.55 -2.23 -5.48
N HIS A 309 11.74 -2.53 -6.50
CA HIS A 309 12.13 -2.82 -7.90
C HIS A 309 12.98 -4.08 -8.11
N ARG A 310 13.34 -4.81 -7.05
CA ARG A 310 14.28 -5.93 -7.16
C ARG A 310 13.65 -7.24 -7.59
N HIS A 311 12.33 -7.35 -7.50
CA HIS A 311 11.61 -8.61 -7.72
C HIS A 311 10.78 -8.62 -9.01
N ASP A 312 11.08 -7.74 -9.96
CA ASP A 312 10.26 -7.45 -11.14
C ASP A 312 10.42 -8.46 -12.30
N THR A 313 11.41 -9.38 -12.23
CA THR A 313 11.81 -10.14 -13.42
C THR A 313 11.07 -11.46 -13.67
N ASP A 314 10.20 -11.96 -12.77
CA ASP A 314 9.56 -13.27 -13.04
C ASP A 314 8.20 -13.57 -12.35
N ASN A 315 7.69 -12.72 -11.46
CA ASN A 315 6.56 -13.11 -10.60
C ASN A 315 5.21 -12.57 -11.07
N ARG A 316 4.37 -13.46 -11.64
CA ARG A 316 2.90 -13.28 -11.79
C ARG A 316 2.15 -13.28 -10.44
N GLU A 317 2.81 -12.87 -9.35
CA GLU A 317 2.31 -12.99 -7.98
C GLU A 317 2.67 -11.73 -7.16
N GLY A 318 1.90 -11.45 -6.11
CA GLY A 318 2.17 -10.35 -5.18
C GLY A 318 1.92 -8.95 -5.75
N THR A 319 2.63 -7.96 -5.22
CA THR A 319 2.48 -6.52 -5.53
C THR A 319 2.63 -6.24 -7.02
N ALA A 320 3.54 -6.92 -7.72
CA ALA A 320 3.76 -6.75 -9.15
C ALA A 320 2.52 -7.14 -9.97
N ALA A 321 1.87 -8.26 -9.65
CA ALA A 321 0.66 -8.69 -10.34
C ALA A 321 -0.49 -7.67 -10.19
N ILE A 322 -0.65 -7.08 -9.00
CA ILE A 322 -1.67 -6.06 -8.74
C ILE A 322 -1.38 -4.78 -9.55
N VAL A 323 -0.12 -4.33 -9.57
CA VAL A 323 0.30 -3.15 -10.34
C VAL A 323 0.10 -3.36 -11.84
N HIS A 324 0.37 -4.56 -12.36
CA HIS A 324 0.18 -4.89 -13.77
C HIS A 324 -1.29 -5.01 -14.18
N ALA A 325 -2.17 -5.54 -13.32
CA ALA A 325 -3.59 -5.70 -13.61
C ALA A 325 -4.35 -4.38 -13.81
N ARG A 326 -3.77 -3.25 -13.35
CA ARG A 326 -4.39 -1.91 -13.45
C ARG A 326 -3.89 -1.08 -14.64
N ARG A 327 -2.96 -1.60 -15.45
CA ARG A 327 -2.50 -0.95 -16.69
C ARG A 327 -3.42 -1.28 -17.85
#